data_AF-A0A1C6F2U0-F1
#
_entry.id   AF-A0A1C6F2U0-F1
#
_cell.length_a   1.000
_cell.length_b   1.000
_cell.length_c   1.000
_cell.angle_alpha   90.00
_cell.angle_beta   90.00
_cell.angle_gamma   90.00
#
_symmetry.space_group_name_H-M   'P 1'
#
loop_
_entity.id
_entity.type
_entity.pdbx_description
1 polymer ?
#
loop_
_entity_poly.entity_id
_entity_poly.type
_entity_poly.pdbx_seq_one_letter_code
_entity_poly.pdbx_strand_id
1 'polypeptide(L)'
;MKNIIKKITAIAMCGVLTVGSVLMTGAVSEDENHKDFEVTGTTQKISNNQLFVSTTGYTENTDKNFGAKFQTTEEKDYDIWFKDCINAPKFLNLPKGEKFVKYMMTQGHGYFGNVQTFYQFDKTGGEYVKVKIKLSDFSRLFNENGTMTAELSDGSYKDFDFTYEDFGTDSIGVNCYAESGVYATSGGTVTSFAPDKDGYAEIYVSRQLGVDTKVMSYRYCRLKDGAHCDYGRIGDTLVGLTCGDTDLNGYISVTDATLVQKYVAGIEDFDKLQLFNSDVDNDGEISVVDATLIQKYIVGLS
;
A
#
# COMPACT_ATOMS: atom_id res chain seq x y z
N MET A 1 18.97 -2.79 52.19
CA MET A 1 19.04 -2.93 50.73
C MET A 1 18.61 -1.61 50.12
N LYS A 2 19.53 -0.88 49.48
CA LYS A 2 19.31 0.46 48.91
C LYS A 2 18.89 0.31 47.45
N ASN A 3 17.72 0.85 47.10
CA ASN A 3 17.26 0.96 45.71
C ASN A 3 18.19 1.91 44.94
N ILE A 4 18.87 1.38 43.92
CA ILE A 4 19.67 2.19 43.00
C ILE A 4 18.74 2.62 41.86
N ILE A 5 18.33 3.89 41.89
CA ILE A 5 17.68 4.56 40.77
C ILE A 5 18.78 4.84 39.73
N LYS A 6 18.72 4.17 38.57
CA LYS A 6 19.57 4.51 37.42
C LYS A 6 19.00 5.77 36.76
N LYS A 7 19.77 6.85 36.82
CA LYS A 7 19.53 8.08 36.06
C LYS A 7 19.87 7.80 34.58
N ILE A 8 18.92 8.02 33.68
CA ILE A 8 19.17 8.02 32.23
C ILE A 8 19.58 9.45 31.87
N THR A 9 20.81 9.60 31.38
CA THR A 9 21.36 10.87 30.91
C THR A 9 21.09 10.94 29.41
N ALA A 10 20.34 11.95 28.98
CA ALA A 10 20.09 12.23 27.56
C ALA A 10 21.40 12.58 26.84
N ILE A 11 21.72 11.85 25.78
CA ILE A 11 22.75 12.24 24.82
C ILE A 11 22.03 12.64 23.54
N ALA A 12 22.13 13.93 23.20
CA ALA A 12 21.70 14.46 21.92
C ALA A 12 22.55 13.87 20.80
N MET A 13 21.91 13.25 19.80
CA MET A 13 22.54 12.94 18.51
C MET A 13 21.67 13.49 17.38
N CYS A 14 22.04 14.66 16.89
CA CYS A 14 21.77 15.07 15.52
C CYS A 14 22.87 14.47 14.64
N GLY A 15 22.49 13.68 13.64
CA GLY A 15 23.35 13.39 12.50
C GLY A 15 23.32 11.93 12.02
N VAL A 16 22.66 11.74 10.88
CA VAL A 16 22.84 10.61 9.94
C VAL A 16 22.35 9.25 10.44
N LEU A 17 21.11 8.92 10.08
CA LEU A 17 20.62 7.53 10.04
C LEU A 17 21.43 6.77 8.99
N THR A 18 22.52 6.15 9.43
CA THR A 18 23.02 4.94 8.79
C THR A 18 22.22 3.81 9.41
N VAL A 19 21.34 3.20 8.62
CA VAL A 19 20.58 2.00 8.99
C VAL A 19 21.60 0.87 9.15
N GLY A 20 22.19 0.76 10.33
CA GLY A 20 22.92 -0.42 10.76
C GLY A 20 21.89 -1.44 11.19
N SER A 21 21.67 -2.44 10.35
CA SER A 21 20.91 -3.64 10.69
C SER A 21 21.54 -4.30 11.92
N VAL A 22 20.90 -4.16 13.08
CA VAL A 22 21.22 -4.97 14.26
C VAL A 22 20.61 -6.35 14.02
N LEU A 23 21.45 -7.32 13.67
CA LEU A 23 21.11 -8.74 13.67
C LEU A 23 20.95 -9.19 15.12
N MET A 24 19.72 -9.16 15.64
CA MET A 24 19.37 -9.93 16.83
C MET A 24 19.08 -11.36 16.39
N THR A 25 20.04 -12.26 16.64
CA THR A 25 19.86 -13.71 16.47
C THR A 25 19.12 -14.26 17.68
N GLY A 26 17.80 -14.08 17.69
CA GLY A 26 16.88 -14.89 18.50
C GLY A 26 16.39 -16.08 17.69
N ALA A 27 16.27 -17.25 18.30
CA ALA A 27 15.67 -18.41 17.65
C ALA A 27 14.21 -18.09 17.31
N VAL A 28 13.90 -17.97 16.02
CA VAL A 28 12.54 -17.77 15.51
C VAL A 28 11.77 -19.07 15.72
N SER A 29 10.71 -19.03 16.52
CA SER A 29 9.66 -20.03 16.44
C SER A 29 9.02 -19.91 15.07
N GLU A 30 9.02 -20.98 14.28
CA GLU A 30 8.25 -21.07 13.03
C GLU A 30 6.75 -20.95 13.38
N ASP A 31 6.23 -19.73 13.37
CA ASP A 31 4.78 -19.48 13.37
C ASP A 31 4.35 -19.28 11.90
N GLU A 32 3.33 -20.02 11.47
CA GLU A 32 2.99 -20.29 10.06
C GLU A 32 2.38 -19.08 9.30
N ASN A 33 2.56 -17.85 9.77
CA ASN A 33 1.86 -16.66 9.26
C ASN A 33 2.75 -15.41 9.06
N HIS A 34 4.07 -15.59 8.93
CA HIS A 34 4.96 -14.46 8.65
C HIS A 34 4.75 -13.90 7.25
N LYS A 35 4.27 -12.66 7.16
CA LYS A 35 4.18 -11.90 5.92
C LYS A 35 5.56 -11.42 5.50
N ASP A 36 5.96 -11.63 4.25
CA ASP A 36 7.25 -11.16 3.77
C ASP A 36 7.22 -9.65 3.49
N PHE A 37 8.04 -8.93 4.27
CA PHE A 37 8.02 -7.48 4.40
C PHE A 37 9.44 -6.93 4.63
N GLU A 38 9.74 -5.83 3.93
CA GLU A 38 10.99 -5.08 4.08
C GLU A 38 10.77 -3.57 3.97
N VAL A 39 11.45 -2.79 4.81
CA VAL A 39 11.56 -1.33 4.67
C VAL A 39 12.75 -1.00 3.77
N THR A 40 12.53 -0.26 2.68
CA THR A 40 13.57 0.02 1.68
C THR A 40 14.54 1.14 2.09
N GLY A 41 14.29 1.81 3.22
CA GLY A 41 15.03 2.99 3.68
C GLY A 41 14.67 4.29 2.96
N THR A 42 13.76 4.25 1.99
CA THR A 42 13.25 5.45 1.30
C THR A 42 12.02 5.98 2.01
N THR A 43 12.01 7.27 2.36
CA THR A 43 10.84 7.95 2.92
C THR A 43 10.41 9.14 2.06
N GLN A 44 9.15 9.54 2.19
CA GLN A 44 8.57 10.70 1.53
C GLN A 44 7.70 11.47 2.52
N LYS A 45 7.97 12.77 2.65
CA LYS A 45 7.09 13.67 3.40
C LYS A 45 6.18 14.41 2.44
N ILE A 46 4.89 14.46 2.75
CA ILE A 46 3.90 15.20 1.95
C ILE A 46 3.13 16.16 2.85
N SER A 47 2.59 17.22 2.26
CA SER A 47 1.74 18.18 2.98
C SER A 47 0.29 17.69 3.04
N ASN A 48 -0.50 18.24 3.96
CA ASN A 48 -1.96 18.07 3.91
C ASN A 48 -2.48 18.56 2.56
N ASN A 49 -3.58 17.96 2.08
CA ASN A 49 -4.18 18.28 0.80
C ASN A 49 -3.26 18.04 -0.40
N GLN A 50 -2.27 17.16 -0.28
CA GLN A 50 -1.35 16.84 -1.37
C GLN A 50 -1.35 15.34 -1.63
N LEU A 51 -1.36 14.97 -2.91
CA LEU A 51 -1.03 13.62 -3.34
C LEU A 51 0.42 13.54 -3.76
N PHE A 52 1.09 12.45 -3.38
CA PHE A 52 2.35 12.02 -3.97
C PHE A 52 2.11 10.78 -4.81
N VAL A 53 2.38 10.88 -6.11
CA VAL A 53 2.09 9.85 -7.10
C VAL A 53 3.40 9.31 -7.65
N SER A 54 3.58 7.99 -7.59
CA SER A 54 4.79 7.32 -8.05
C SER A 54 4.49 6.01 -8.79
N THR A 55 5.50 5.50 -9.47
CA THR A 55 5.48 4.18 -10.10
C THR A 55 6.67 3.34 -9.66
N THR A 56 6.50 2.02 -9.54
CA THR A 56 7.57 1.08 -9.15
C THR A 56 7.51 -0.20 -9.98
N GLY A 57 8.67 -0.80 -10.29
CA GLY A 57 8.76 -2.07 -11.03
C GLY A 57 8.43 -2.00 -12.53
N TYR A 58 8.12 -0.83 -13.07
CA TYR A 58 7.77 -0.68 -14.49
C TYR A 58 8.95 -1.02 -15.42
N THR A 59 8.65 -1.80 -16.45
CA THR A 59 9.57 -2.15 -17.54
C THR A 59 9.08 -1.58 -18.88
N GLU A 60 9.80 -1.86 -19.96
CA GLU A 60 9.36 -1.52 -21.32
C GLU A 60 8.04 -2.20 -21.72
N ASN A 61 7.78 -3.40 -21.21
CA ASN A 61 6.59 -4.22 -21.54
C ASN A 61 5.40 -3.99 -20.61
N THR A 62 5.63 -3.36 -19.44
CA THR A 62 4.56 -3.04 -18.51
C THR A 62 3.53 -2.13 -19.17
N ASP A 63 2.25 -2.43 -18.95
CA ASP A 63 1.15 -1.61 -19.40
C ASP A 63 1.20 -0.22 -18.75
N LYS A 64 0.96 0.79 -19.58
CA LYS A 64 1.11 2.22 -19.29
C LYS A 64 -0.18 2.98 -19.55
N ASN A 65 -1.23 2.29 -19.98
CA ASN A 65 -2.43 2.89 -20.53
C ASN A 65 -3.55 3.03 -19.48
N PHE A 66 -3.17 3.26 -18.23
CA PHE A 66 -4.09 3.51 -17.13
C PHE A 66 -3.61 4.59 -16.17
N GLY A 67 -4.54 5.05 -15.34
CA GLY A 67 -4.33 6.16 -14.42
C GLY A 67 -5.29 6.16 -13.24
N ALA A 68 -5.21 7.21 -12.44
CA ALA A 68 -6.13 7.49 -11.36
C ALA A 68 -6.81 8.85 -11.57
N LYS A 69 -8.11 8.91 -11.29
CA LYS A 69 -8.89 10.14 -11.25
C LYS A 69 -9.41 10.36 -9.84
N PHE A 70 -9.26 11.58 -9.36
CA PHE A 70 -9.87 12.06 -8.13
C PHE A 70 -10.87 13.14 -8.51
N GLN A 71 -12.16 12.86 -8.33
CA GLN A 71 -13.24 13.75 -8.74
C GLN A 71 -13.93 14.33 -7.52
N THR A 72 -14.15 15.65 -7.48
CA THR A 72 -14.91 16.28 -6.39
C THR A 72 -16.40 15.97 -6.49
N THR A 73 -17.17 16.26 -5.44
CA THR A 73 -18.64 16.17 -5.48
C THR A 73 -19.29 17.14 -6.47
N GLU A 74 -18.55 18.16 -6.93
CA GLU A 74 -18.96 19.11 -7.98
C GLU A 74 -18.42 18.71 -9.37
N GLU A 75 -18.02 17.44 -9.54
CA GLU A 75 -17.54 16.87 -10.81
C GLU A 75 -16.28 17.54 -11.37
N LYS A 76 -15.45 18.14 -10.50
CA LYS A 76 -14.14 18.63 -10.90
C LYS A 76 -13.12 17.50 -10.86
N ASP A 77 -12.47 17.26 -11.99
CA ASP A 77 -11.54 16.15 -12.18
C ASP A 77 -10.08 16.53 -11.90
N TYR A 78 -9.37 15.58 -11.30
CA TYR A 78 -7.94 15.61 -11.06
C TYR A 78 -7.33 14.29 -11.54
N ASP A 79 -6.81 14.30 -12.76
CA ASP A 79 -6.40 13.11 -13.49
C ASP A 79 -4.89 12.92 -13.46
N ILE A 80 -4.46 11.67 -13.28
CA ILE A 80 -3.07 11.27 -13.26
C ILE A 80 -2.90 10.02 -14.13
N TRP A 81 -2.12 10.13 -15.20
CA TRP A 81 -1.67 8.98 -15.97
C TRP A 81 -0.35 8.46 -15.43
N PHE A 82 -0.28 7.17 -15.11
CA PHE A 82 0.92 6.60 -14.46
C PHE A 82 2.13 6.56 -15.39
N LYS A 83 1.92 6.48 -16.71
CA LYS A 83 2.99 6.61 -17.70
C LYS A 83 3.78 7.92 -17.56
N ASP A 84 3.14 8.99 -17.11
CA ASP A 84 3.79 10.28 -16.91
C ASP A 84 4.55 10.36 -15.58
N CYS A 85 4.44 9.33 -14.73
CA CYS A 85 5.09 9.23 -13.42
C CYS A 85 6.27 8.25 -13.42
N ILE A 86 6.58 7.61 -14.55
CA ILE A 86 7.71 6.69 -14.70
C ILE A 86 9.01 7.47 -14.56
N ASN A 87 9.81 7.11 -13.55
CA ASN A 87 11.05 7.80 -13.17
C ASN A 87 10.88 9.31 -12.85
N ALA A 88 9.64 9.77 -12.68
CA ALA A 88 9.31 11.17 -12.42
C ALA A 88 8.07 11.28 -11.52
N PRO A 89 8.19 10.99 -10.21
CA PRO A 89 7.07 11.12 -9.28
C PRO A 89 6.45 12.52 -9.31
N LYS A 90 5.13 12.61 -9.14
CA LYS A 90 4.36 13.86 -9.22
C LYS A 90 3.75 14.21 -7.88
N PHE A 91 3.65 15.51 -7.62
CA PHE A 91 2.85 16.06 -6.53
C PHE A 91 1.62 16.75 -7.10
N LEU A 92 0.46 16.49 -6.51
CA LEU A 92 -0.79 17.14 -6.90
C LEU A 92 -1.42 17.78 -5.66
N ASN A 93 -1.68 19.08 -5.72
CA ASN A 93 -2.37 19.79 -4.64
C ASN A 93 -3.88 19.72 -4.88
N LEU A 94 -4.60 19.22 -3.88
CA LEU A 94 -6.04 19.10 -3.85
C LEU A 94 -6.66 20.26 -3.04
N PRO A 95 -7.87 20.71 -3.37
CA PRO A 95 -8.58 21.70 -2.58
C PRO A 95 -8.91 21.19 -1.17
N LYS A 96 -8.90 22.11 -0.20
CA LYS A 96 -9.21 21.83 1.21
C LYS A 96 -10.73 21.76 1.45
N GLY A 97 -11.16 20.83 2.29
CA GLY A 97 -12.56 20.64 2.66
C GLY A 97 -13.37 19.84 1.65
N GLU A 98 -12.80 19.55 0.49
CA GLU A 98 -13.44 18.81 -0.58
C GLU A 98 -13.45 17.31 -0.32
N LYS A 99 -14.50 16.66 -0.83
CA LYS A 99 -14.65 15.21 -0.84
C LYS A 99 -14.42 14.69 -2.24
N PHE A 100 -13.70 13.59 -2.35
CA PHE A 100 -13.31 13.01 -3.62
C PHE A 100 -13.83 11.59 -3.77
N VAL A 101 -14.29 11.26 -4.97
CA VAL A 101 -14.41 9.87 -5.43
C VAL A 101 -13.12 9.50 -6.15
N LYS A 102 -12.62 8.29 -5.88
CA LYS A 102 -11.45 7.73 -6.56
C LYS A 102 -11.92 6.82 -7.70
N TYR A 103 -11.33 6.99 -8.88
CA TYR A 103 -11.55 6.14 -10.04
C TYR A 103 -10.22 5.68 -10.63
N MET A 104 -10.25 4.53 -11.29
CA MET A 104 -9.23 4.08 -12.21
C MET A 104 -9.64 4.46 -13.63
N MET A 105 -8.69 4.99 -14.39
CA MET A 105 -8.84 5.39 -15.78
C MET A 105 -8.20 4.33 -16.68
N THR A 106 -8.82 3.96 -17.80
CA THR A 106 -8.27 3.00 -18.77
C THR A 106 -8.37 3.54 -20.21
N GLN A 107 -7.46 3.11 -21.09
CA GLN A 107 -7.42 3.55 -22.49
C GLN A 107 -8.41 2.76 -23.36
N GLY A 108 -9.71 2.96 -23.16
CA GLY A 108 -10.72 2.34 -24.03
C GLY A 108 -12.13 2.28 -23.46
N HIS A 109 -12.29 2.38 -22.14
CA HIS A 109 -13.59 2.23 -21.47
C HIS A 109 -13.71 3.16 -20.25
N GLY A 110 -13.61 4.46 -20.50
CA GLY A 110 -13.89 5.49 -19.50
C GLY A 110 -13.06 5.34 -18.21
N TYR A 111 -13.73 5.47 -17.08
CA TYR A 111 -13.15 5.27 -15.76
C TYR A 111 -14.16 4.50 -14.91
N PHE A 112 -13.67 3.71 -13.95
CA PHE A 112 -14.53 2.97 -13.02
C PHE A 112 -14.10 3.25 -11.58
N GLY A 113 -15.05 3.19 -10.66
CA GLY A 113 -14.85 3.58 -9.26
C GLY A 113 -16.15 3.51 -8.49
N ASN A 114 -16.09 3.79 -7.19
CA ASN A 114 -17.25 3.67 -6.31
C ASN A 114 -17.74 5.05 -5.88
N VAL A 115 -18.80 5.54 -6.54
CA VAL A 115 -19.44 6.85 -6.28
C VAL A 115 -20.06 6.97 -4.89
N GLN A 116 -20.22 5.86 -4.15
CA GLN A 116 -20.77 5.87 -2.80
C GLN A 116 -19.71 6.08 -1.72
N THR A 117 -18.42 6.07 -2.08
CA THR A 117 -17.32 6.23 -1.12
C THR A 117 -16.58 7.55 -1.36
N PHE A 118 -16.51 8.37 -0.32
CA PHE A 118 -15.85 9.67 -0.35
C PHE A 118 -14.58 9.69 0.49
N TYR A 119 -13.54 10.31 -0.06
CA TYR A 119 -12.24 10.47 0.57
C TYR A 119 -11.95 11.95 0.79
N GLN A 120 -11.29 12.28 1.89
CA GLN A 120 -10.77 13.63 2.17
C GLN A 120 -9.27 13.56 2.37
N PHE A 121 -8.56 14.59 1.91
CA PHE A 121 -7.10 14.66 1.98
C PHE A 121 -6.59 15.75 2.94
N ASP A 122 -7.49 16.42 3.66
CA ASP A 122 -7.22 17.51 4.60
C ASP A 122 -6.21 17.16 5.72
N LYS A 123 -6.12 15.88 6.06
CA LYS A 123 -5.27 15.37 7.15
C LYS A 123 -4.43 14.17 6.72
N THR A 124 -3.94 14.21 5.48
CA THR A 124 -3.09 13.15 4.91
C THR A 124 -1.61 13.55 4.79
N GLY A 125 -1.24 14.73 5.25
CA GLY A 125 0.15 15.12 5.37
C GLY A 125 0.88 14.29 6.42
N GLY A 126 2.19 14.16 6.26
CA GLY A 126 3.02 13.37 7.17
C GLY A 126 4.12 12.61 6.45
N GLU A 127 4.69 11.64 7.15
CA GLU A 127 5.74 10.76 6.65
C GLU A 127 5.15 9.46 6.09
N TYR A 128 5.71 9.05 4.96
CA TYR A 128 5.40 7.84 4.24
C TYR A 128 6.68 7.07 4.03
N VAL A 129 6.63 5.75 4.21
CA VAL A 129 7.78 4.87 4.07
C VAL A 129 7.55 3.96 2.87
N LYS A 130 8.56 3.81 2.01
CA LYS A 130 8.50 2.83 0.93
C LYS A 130 8.88 1.46 1.47
N VAL A 131 7.99 0.50 1.27
CA VAL A 131 8.14 -0.89 1.70
C VAL A 131 8.12 -1.81 0.50
N LYS A 132 8.82 -2.94 0.60
CA LYS A 132 8.76 -4.06 -0.33
C LYS A 132 7.97 -5.19 0.33
N ILE A 133 6.97 -5.73 -0.38
CA ILE A 133 6.07 -6.75 0.15
C ILE A 133 5.86 -7.87 -0.86
N LYS A 134 5.67 -9.10 -0.37
CA LYS A 134 5.12 -10.21 -1.16
C LYS A 134 3.60 -10.06 -1.23
N LEU A 135 3.04 -9.75 -2.39
CA LEU A 135 1.63 -9.33 -2.49
C LEU A 135 0.61 -10.37 -2.01
N SER A 136 0.87 -11.66 -2.25
CA SER A 136 -0.02 -12.76 -1.88
C SER A 136 -0.19 -12.92 -0.35
N ASP A 137 0.79 -12.49 0.45
CA ASP A 137 0.73 -12.51 1.91
C ASP A 137 -0.21 -11.43 2.47
N PHE A 138 -0.47 -10.38 1.70
CA PHE A 138 -1.27 -9.22 2.12
C PHE A 138 -2.66 -9.18 1.48
N SER A 139 -2.85 -9.84 0.32
CA SER A 139 -4.14 -9.95 -0.34
C SER A 139 -4.27 -11.19 -1.24
N ARG A 140 -5.44 -11.82 -1.18
CA ARG A 140 -5.86 -12.92 -2.09
C ARG A 140 -6.14 -12.48 -3.52
N LEU A 141 -6.03 -11.19 -3.83
CA LEU A 141 -6.14 -10.69 -5.20
C LEU A 141 -4.98 -11.17 -6.07
N PHE A 142 -3.80 -11.33 -5.48
CA PHE A 142 -2.57 -11.65 -6.18
C PHE A 142 -2.19 -13.11 -5.97
N ASN A 143 -1.69 -13.72 -7.03
CA ASN A 143 -1.06 -15.02 -7.00
C ASN A 143 0.33 -14.94 -6.38
N GLU A 144 0.94 -16.09 -6.06
CA GLU A 144 2.30 -16.18 -5.52
C GLU A 144 3.37 -15.49 -6.38
N ASN A 145 3.20 -15.45 -7.70
CA ASN A 145 4.11 -14.77 -8.62
C ASN A 145 3.73 -13.29 -8.87
N GLY A 146 2.79 -12.74 -8.08
CA GLY A 146 2.31 -11.36 -8.18
C GLY A 146 1.25 -11.12 -9.25
N THR A 147 1.03 -12.07 -10.16
CA THR A 147 0.00 -11.95 -11.21
C THR A 147 -1.41 -11.93 -10.62
N MET A 148 -2.40 -11.54 -11.42
CA MET A 148 -3.81 -11.67 -11.07
C MET A 148 -4.52 -12.58 -12.09
N THR A 149 -5.36 -13.51 -11.64
CA THR A 149 -6.12 -14.39 -12.55
C THR A 149 -7.53 -13.86 -12.79
N ALA A 150 -8.07 -13.99 -14.00
CA ALA A 150 -9.50 -13.81 -14.27
C ALA A 150 -10.07 -14.99 -15.09
N GLU A 151 -11.32 -15.32 -14.82
CA GLU A 151 -12.11 -16.22 -15.65
C GLU A 151 -12.59 -15.48 -16.91
N LEU A 152 -12.48 -16.10 -18.08
CA LEU A 152 -12.98 -15.56 -19.33
C LEU A 152 -14.45 -15.99 -19.54
N SER A 153 -15.13 -15.32 -20.46
CA SER A 153 -16.54 -15.57 -20.79
C SER A 153 -16.86 -17.01 -21.22
N ASP A 154 -15.86 -17.82 -21.58
CA ASP A 154 -15.98 -19.22 -21.97
C ASP A 154 -15.66 -20.21 -20.83
N GLY A 155 -15.35 -19.71 -19.62
CA GLY A 155 -14.97 -20.51 -18.45
C GLY A 155 -13.50 -20.88 -18.38
N SER A 156 -12.68 -20.47 -19.35
CA SER A 156 -11.22 -20.58 -19.25
C SER A 156 -10.65 -19.51 -18.32
N TYR A 157 -9.37 -19.62 -17.95
CA TYR A 157 -8.71 -18.66 -17.06
C TYR A 157 -7.49 -18.05 -17.74
N LYS A 158 -7.22 -16.77 -17.46
CA LYS A 158 -6.02 -16.06 -17.87
C LYS A 158 -5.36 -15.38 -16.68
N ASP A 159 -4.04 -15.54 -16.60
CA ASP A 159 -3.18 -14.77 -15.71
C ASP A 159 -2.74 -13.47 -16.38
N PHE A 160 -2.70 -12.42 -15.57
CA PHE A 160 -2.31 -11.06 -15.95
C PHE A 160 -1.06 -10.67 -15.18
N ASP A 161 0.02 -10.42 -15.91
CA ASP A 161 1.34 -10.06 -15.40
C ASP A 161 1.67 -8.58 -15.58
N PHE A 162 0.63 -7.74 -15.73
CA PHE A 162 0.76 -6.29 -15.90
C PHE A 162 1.47 -5.86 -17.19
N THR A 163 1.55 -6.75 -18.18
CA THR A 163 2.00 -6.42 -19.53
C THR A 163 0.82 -6.16 -20.48
N TYR A 164 1.09 -5.44 -21.57
CA TYR A 164 0.16 -5.31 -22.68
C TYR A 164 0.44 -6.40 -23.72
N GLU A 165 -0.54 -7.26 -23.97
CA GLU A 165 -0.47 -8.33 -24.96
C GLU A 165 -1.34 -7.99 -26.16
N ASP A 166 -0.74 -7.78 -27.33
CA ASP A 166 -1.47 -7.59 -28.58
C ASP A 166 -1.68 -8.94 -29.29
N PHE A 167 -2.93 -9.35 -29.46
CA PHE A 167 -3.26 -10.53 -30.23
C PHE A 167 -3.56 -10.19 -31.71
N GLY A 168 -3.72 -8.93 -32.07
CA GLY A 168 -4.13 -8.46 -33.40
C GLY A 168 -5.65 -8.31 -33.50
N THR A 169 -6.22 -8.58 -34.67
CA THR A 169 -7.68 -8.48 -34.89
C THR A 169 -8.35 -9.84 -35.02
N ASP A 170 -9.63 -9.93 -34.62
CA ASP A 170 -10.50 -11.08 -34.90
C ASP A 170 -11.01 -11.06 -36.36
N SER A 171 -11.83 -12.05 -36.73
CA SER A 171 -12.37 -12.19 -38.09
C SER A 171 -13.31 -11.07 -38.54
N ILE A 172 -13.80 -10.26 -37.60
CA ILE A 172 -14.66 -9.09 -37.88
C ILE A 172 -13.89 -7.76 -37.75
N GLY A 173 -12.57 -7.83 -37.54
CA GLY A 173 -11.67 -6.67 -37.51
C GLY A 173 -11.61 -5.95 -36.16
N VAL A 174 -12.09 -6.55 -35.08
CA VAL A 174 -12.01 -5.95 -33.74
C VAL A 174 -10.68 -6.30 -33.09
N ASN A 175 -10.04 -5.31 -32.46
CA ASN A 175 -8.78 -5.50 -31.74
C ASN A 175 -8.96 -6.48 -30.57
N CYS A 176 -8.02 -7.40 -30.46
CA CYS A 176 -7.92 -8.43 -29.43
C CYS A 176 -6.62 -8.20 -28.68
N TYR A 177 -6.72 -7.95 -27.39
CA TYR A 177 -5.57 -7.66 -26.53
C TYR A 177 -5.88 -8.05 -25.10
N ALA A 178 -4.84 -8.13 -24.27
CA ALA A 178 -4.97 -8.21 -22.83
C ALA A 178 -4.13 -7.14 -22.16
N GLU A 179 -4.67 -6.58 -21.08
CA GLU A 179 -4.02 -5.55 -20.31
C GLU A 179 -4.50 -5.57 -18.87
N SER A 180 -3.68 -5.02 -17.97
CA SER A 180 -4.02 -4.96 -16.55
C SER A 180 -3.16 -3.91 -15.86
N GLY A 181 -3.67 -3.42 -14.75
CA GLY A 181 -2.97 -2.43 -13.95
C GLY A 181 -3.48 -2.40 -12.52
N VAL A 182 -2.66 -1.87 -11.64
CA VAL A 182 -2.94 -1.76 -10.22
C VAL A 182 -2.27 -0.53 -9.63
N TYR A 183 -2.95 0.14 -8.71
CA TYR A 183 -2.31 1.11 -7.84
C TYR A 183 -2.78 0.96 -6.40
N ALA A 184 -1.85 1.17 -5.47
CA ALA A 184 -2.11 1.30 -4.04
C ALA A 184 -2.35 2.77 -3.67
N THR A 185 -3.25 3.00 -2.71
CA THR A 185 -3.36 4.25 -1.98
C THR A 185 -3.18 4.00 -0.50
N SER A 186 -2.32 4.79 0.13
CA SER A 186 -2.17 4.88 1.58
C SER A 186 -2.14 6.35 1.92
N GLY A 187 -3.16 6.85 2.64
CA GLY A 187 -3.34 8.28 2.88
C GLY A 187 -3.30 9.12 1.58
N GLY A 188 -2.34 10.03 1.49
CA GLY A 188 -2.08 10.89 0.33
C GLY A 188 -1.09 10.31 -0.68
N THR A 189 -0.61 9.08 -0.51
CA THR A 189 0.23 8.44 -1.53
C THR A 189 -0.59 7.62 -2.52
N VAL A 190 -0.16 7.62 -3.77
CA VAL A 190 -0.69 6.80 -4.86
C VAL A 190 0.51 6.13 -5.54
N THR A 191 0.63 4.82 -5.40
CA THR A 191 1.74 4.08 -6.02
C THR A 191 1.19 3.07 -7.00
N SER A 192 1.42 3.29 -8.29
CA SER A 192 1.17 2.25 -9.30
C SER A 192 2.38 1.33 -9.38
N PHE A 193 2.18 0.03 -9.52
CA PHE A 193 3.29 -0.91 -9.49
C PHE A 193 3.10 -2.06 -10.47
N ALA A 194 4.22 -2.60 -10.94
CA ALA A 194 4.30 -3.91 -11.56
C ALA A 194 5.13 -4.82 -10.64
N PRO A 195 4.58 -5.95 -10.16
CA PRO A 195 5.32 -6.87 -9.32
C PRO A 195 6.48 -7.50 -10.09
N ASP A 196 7.52 -7.91 -9.37
CA ASP A 196 8.56 -8.76 -9.95
C ASP A 196 8.05 -10.21 -10.14
N LYS A 197 8.86 -11.04 -10.82
CA LYS A 197 8.52 -12.44 -11.11
C LYS A 197 8.29 -13.31 -9.87
N ASP A 198 8.78 -12.87 -8.71
CA ASP A 198 8.66 -13.56 -7.44
C ASP A 198 7.50 -12.98 -6.61
N GLY A 199 6.71 -12.07 -7.18
CA GLY A 199 5.49 -11.53 -6.60
C GLY A 199 5.68 -10.34 -5.66
N TYR A 200 6.86 -9.72 -5.65
CA TYR A 200 7.11 -8.57 -4.80
C TYR A 200 6.79 -7.25 -5.48
N ALA A 201 6.27 -6.29 -4.72
CA ALA A 201 6.07 -4.92 -5.16
C ALA A 201 6.58 -3.93 -4.11
N GLU A 202 6.99 -2.76 -4.58
CA GLU A 202 7.36 -1.63 -3.72
C GLU A 202 6.25 -0.59 -3.71
N ILE A 203 5.78 -0.19 -2.52
CA ILE A 203 4.74 0.82 -2.35
C ILE A 203 5.05 1.76 -1.20
N TYR A 204 4.54 2.99 -1.26
CA TYR A 204 4.57 3.91 -0.12
C TYR A 204 3.38 3.65 0.81
N VAL A 205 3.66 3.52 2.11
CA VAL A 205 2.66 3.35 3.18
C VAL A 205 2.75 4.50 4.18
N SER A 206 1.61 4.93 4.70
CA SER A 206 1.54 6.00 5.69
C SER A 206 2.09 5.56 7.04
N ARG A 207 2.77 6.47 7.75
CA ARG A 207 3.10 6.30 9.17
C ARG A 207 2.07 6.94 10.10
N GLN A 208 0.99 7.49 9.56
CA GLN A 208 -0.13 7.95 10.37
C GLN A 208 -0.95 6.76 10.88
N LEU A 209 -1.24 6.77 12.19
CA LEU A 209 -2.02 5.74 12.87
C LEU A 209 -3.35 5.45 12.17
N GLY A 210 -3.63 4.16 11.94
CA GLY A 210 -4.90 3.67 11.40
C GLY A 210 -5.17 4.01 9.93
N VAL A 211 -4.17 4.45 9.17
CA VAL A 211 -4.33 4.68 7.72
C VAL A 211 -4.11 3.37 6.96
N ASP A 212 -5.19 2.80 6.45
CA ASP A 212 -5.17 1.61 5.61
C ASP A 212 -4.44 1.83 4.28
N THR A 213 -3.83 0.76 3.79
CA THR A 213 -3.34 0.65 2.42
C THR A 213 -4.31 -0.17 1.58
N LYS A 214 -4.87 0.45 0.53
CA LYS A 214 -5.88 -0.16 -0.34
C LYS A 214 -5.44 -0.15 -1.79
N VAL A 215 -5.84 -1.16 -2.56
CA VAL A 215 -5.54 -1.25 -3.99
C VAL A 215 -6.80 -1.08 -4.84
N MET A 216 -6.59 -0.53 -6.03
CA MET A 216 -7.53 -0.58 -7.13
C MET A 216 -6.83 -1.27 -8.30
N SER A 217 -7.50 -2.23 -8.93
CA SER A 217 -6.95 -3.02 -10.02
C SER A 217 -7.95 -3.23 -11.14
N TYR A 218 -7.47 -3.47 -12.35
CA TYR A 218 -8.27 -3.95 -13.46
C TYR A 218 -7.56 -5.03 -14.25
N ARG A 219 -8.37 -5.85 -14.93
CA ARG A 219 -7.96 -6.86 -15.91
C ARG A 219 -8.93 -6.81 -17.06
N TYR A 220 -8.40 -6.62 -18.26
CA TYR A 220 -9.17 -6.65 -19.49
C TYR A 220 -8.54 -7.64 -20.46
N CYS A 221 -9.34 -8.49 -21.08
CA CYS A 221 -8.87 -9.34 -22.16
C CYS A 221 -9.95 -9.55 -23.20
N ARG A 222 -9.56 -9.59 -24.47
CA ARG A 222 -10.34 -10.13 -25.58
C ARG A 222 -9.43 -10.95 -26.48
N LEU A 223 -9.72 -12.24 -26.61
CA LEU A 223 -9.03 -13.18 -27.49
C LEU A 223 -9.68 -13.24 -28.87
N LYS A 224 -8.95 -13.77 -29.86
CA LYS A 224 -9.41 -13.88 -31.26
C LYS A 224 -10.63 -14.77 -31.47
N ASP A 225 -10.79 -15.77 -30.61
CA ASP A 225 -11.94 -16.68 -30.60
C ASP A 225 -13.17 -16.06 -29.91
N GLY A 226 -13.05 -14.85 -29.37
CA GLY A 226 -14.12 -14.09 -28.74
C GLY A 226 -14.20 -14.25 -27.22
N ALA A 227 -13.38 -15.13 -26.61
CA ALA A 227 -13.28 -15.22 -25.16
C ALA A 227 -12.76 -13.89 -24.58
N HIS A 228 -13.43 -13.36 -23.56
CA HIS A 228 -13.10 -12.04 -23.03
C HIS A 228 -13.36 -11.93 -21.52
N CYS A 229 -12.77 -10.92 -20.89
CA CYS A 229 -13.06 -10.51 -19.53
C CYS A 229 -12.90 -9.00 -19.36
N ASP A 230 -13.67 -8.43 -18.44
CA ASP A 230 -13.56 -7.02 -18.01
C ASP A 230 -13.85 -6.96 -16.51
N TYR A 231 -12.79 -6.98 -15.69
CA TYR A 231 -12.89 -7.03 -14.23
C TYR A 231 -12.12 -5.88 -13.59
N GLY A 232 -12.85 -4.99 -12.93
CA GLY A 232 -12.31 -4.01 -11.99
C GLY A 232 -12.51 -4.45 -10.53
N ARG A 233 -11.52 -4.24 -9.67
CA ARG A 233 -11.65 -4.40 -8.21
C ARG A 233 -11.31 -3.07 -7.54
N ILE A 234 -12.20 -2.62 -6.65
CA ILE A 234 -12.09 -1.33 -5.96
C ILE A 234 -11.92 -1.58 -4.47
N GLY A 235 -10.86 -1.02 -3.89
CA GLY A 235 -10.72 -0.89 -2.44
C GLY A 235 -10.36 -2.17 -1.72
N ASP A 236 -9.68 -3.10 -2.39
CA ASP A 236 -9.15 -4.30 -1.73
C ASP A 236 -8.03 -3.89 -0.77
N THR A 237 -8.01 -4.43 0.44
CA THR A 237 -7.07 -4.00 1.49
C THR A 237 -5.83 -4.90 1.47
N LEU A 238 -4.64 -4.29 1.52
CA LEU A 238 -3.39 -4.99 1.84
C LEU A 238 -3.28 -5.08 3.36
N VAL A 239 -3.83 -6.14 3.95
CA VAL A 239 -4.04 -6.26 5.40
C VAL A 239 -2.70 -6.35 6.12
N GLY A 240 -2.53 -5.58 7.21
CA GLY A 240 -1.28 -5.52 7.97
C GLY A 240 -0.33 -4.39 7.57
N LEU A 241 -0.67 -3.55 6.58
CA LEU A 241 0.09 -2.34 6.24
C LEU A 241 -0.56 -1.07 6.83
N THR A 242 -0.91 -1.13 8.10
CA THR A 242 -1.55 -0.05 8.85
C THR A 242 -0.73 0.26 10.10
N CYS A 243 -0.23 1.49 10.23
CA CYS A 243 0.50 1.93 11.42
C CYS A 243 -0.38 1.78 12.68
N GLY A 244 0.12 1.08 13.70
CA GLY A 244 -0.57 0.73 14.93
C GLY A 244 -1.28 -0.63 14.93
N ASP A 245 -1.44 -1.30 13.78
CA ASP A 245 -2.03 -2.65 13.66
C ASP A 245 -0.94 -3.68 13.99
N THR A 246 -0.76 -3.94 15.28
CA THR A 246 0.35 -4.75 15.82
C THR A 246 0.04 -6.23 15.77
N ASP A 247 -1.24 -6.60 15.92
CA ASP A 247 -1.68 -7.99 15.78
C ASP A 247 -1.96 -8.41 14.32
N LEU A 248 -1.83 -7.46 13.38
CA LEU A 248 -1.94 -7.63 11.93
C LEU A 248 -3.32 -8.10 11.46
N ASN A 249 -4.36 -7.84 12.27
CA ASN A 249 -5.73 -8.25 11.99
C ASN A 249 -6.49 -7.26 11.08
N GLY A 250 -5.92 -6.08 10.81
CA GLY A 250 -6.51 -5.02 9.99
C GLY A 250 -7.32 -3.98 10.76
N TYR A 251 -7.30 -3.98 12.09
CA TYR A 251 -8.04 -3.05 12.95
C TYR A 251 -7.19 -2.54 14.09
N ILE A 252 -7.24 -1.23 14.34
CA ILE A 252 -6.60 -0.65 15.53
C ILE A 252 -7.50 -0.83 16.75
N SER A 253 -7.00 -1.56 17.74
CA SER A 253 -7.75 -1.95 18.93
C SER A 253 -6.87 -1.98 20.19
N VAL A 254 -7.50 -2.22 21.34
CA VAL A 254 -6.76 -2.36 22.62
C VAL A 254 -5.82 -3.56 22.61
N THR A 255 -6.07 -4.56 21.76
CA THR A 255 -5.20 -5.72 21.59
C THR A 255 -3.83 -5.28 21.10
N ASP A 256 -3.77 -4.35 20.15
CA ASP A 256 -2.51 -3.82 19.61
C ASP A 256 -1.67 -3.14 20.68
N ALA A 257 -2.28 -2.23 21.43
CA ALA A 257 -1.60 -1.57 22.55
C ALA A 257 -1.14 -2.57 23.61
N THR A 258 -1.91 -3.64 23.84
CA THR A 258 -1.55 -4.69 24.80
C THR A 258 -0.37 -5.51 24.29
N LEU A 259 -0.32 -5.83 22.99
CA LEU A 259 0.82 -6.52 22.39
C LEU A 259 2.09 -5.69 22.50
N VAL A 260 2.03 -4.39 22.19
CA VAL A 260 3.18 -3.48 22.36
C VAL A 260 3.68 -3.51 23.82
N GLN A 261 2.78 -3.47 24.80
CA GLN A 261 3.16 -3.56 26.22
C GLN A 261 3.82 -4.90 26.59
N LYS A 262 3.33 -6.02 26.03
CA LYS A 262 3.96 -7.33 26.25
C LYS A 262 5.35 -7.41 25.64
N TYR A 263 5.54 -6.87 24.44
CA TYR A 263 6.86 -6.77 23.81
C TYR A 263 7.82 -5.98 24.68
N VAL A 264 7.41 -4.79 25.14
CA VAL A 264 8.21 -3.95 26.05
C VAL A 264 8.54 -4.68 27.37
N ALA A 265 7.64 -5.55 27.85
CA ALA A 265 7.86 -6.36 29.05
C ALA A 265 8.71 -7.63 28.80
N GLY A 266 9.09 -7.93 27.56
CA GLY A 266 9.81 -9.15 27.18
C GLY A 266 8.97 -10.43 27.31
N ILE A 267 7.65 -10.30 27.18
CA ILE A 267 6.69 -11.41 27.25
C ILE A 267 6.44 -12.02 25.87
N GLU A 268 6.57 -11.22 24.81
CA GLU A 268 6.26 -11.59 23.43
C GLU A 268 7.29 -10.97 22.49
N ASP A 269 7.78 -11.73 21.51
CA ASP A 269 8.70 -11.24 20.49
C ASP A 269 7.92 -10.83 19.24
N PHE A 270 8.42 -9.84 18.51
CA PHE A 270 7.78 -9.33 17.30
C PHE A 270 8.61 -9.65 16.04
N ASP A 271 7.90 -9.95 14.95
CA ASP A 271 8.52 -9.99 13.63
C ASP A 271 8.75 -8.57 13.06
N LYS A 272 9.35 -8.50 11.86
CA LYS A 272 9.70 -7.22 11.23
C LYS A 272 8.48 -6.33 10.95
N LEU A 273 7.35 -6.92 10.57
CA LEU A 273 6.14 -6.16 10.25
C LEU A 273 5.47 -5.65 11.53
N GLN A 274 5.42 -6.49 12.57
CA GLN A 274 4.91 -6.07 13.88
C GLN A 274 5.77 -4.96 14.49
N LEU A 275 7.10 -5.07 14.43
CA LEU A 275 8.01 -3.98 14.83
C LEU A 275 7.71 -2.70 14.06
N PHE A 276 7.57 -2.79 12.74
CA PHE A 276 7.25 -1.64 11.90
C PHE A 276 5.89 -1.02 12.23
N ASN A 277 4.85 -1.80 12.50
CA ASN A 277 3.53 -1.26 12.84
C ASN A 277 3.44 -0.74 14.27
N SER A 278 4.26 -1.28 15.18
CA SER A 278 4.27 -0.90 16.60
C SER A 278 5.00 0.41 16.89
N ASP A 279 5.97 0.79 16.06
CA ASP A 279 6.71 2.07 16.18
C ASP A 279 5.87 3.22 15.61
N VAL A 280 4.90 3.71 16.39
CA VAL A 280 3.84 4.59 15.88
C VAL A 280 4.20 6.07 15.93
N ASP A 281 5.17 6.46 16.76
CA ASP A 281 5.81 7.78 16.67
C ASP A 281 7.04 7.81 15.76
N ASN A 282 7.45 6.64 15.25
CA ASN A 282 8.51 6.48 14.24
C ASN A 282 9.85 7.02 14.76
N ASP A 283 10.15 6.77 16.04
CA ASP A 283 11.42 7.13 16.68
C ASP A 283 12.47 6.01 16.64
N GLY A 284 12.06 4.81 16.23
CA GLY A 284 12.90 3.61 16.11
C GLY A 284 12.95 2.73 17.37
N GLU A 285 12.22 3.08 18.45
CA GLU A 285 12.17 2.34 19.70
C GLU A 285 10.73 1.94 20.07
N ILE A 286 10.44 0.64 20.16
CA ILE A 286 9.14 0.19 20.67
C ILE A 286 9.09 0.41 22.19
N SER A 287 8.17 1.26 22.63
CA SER A 287 8.07 1.67 24.02
C SER A 287 6.63 1.78 24.52
N VAL A 288 6.47 2.14 25.80
CA VAL A 288 5.14 2.44 26.37
C VAL A 288 4.51 3.69 25.76
N VAL A 289 5.30 4.54 25.08
CA VAL A 289 4.79 5.72 24.37
C VAL A 289 3.91 5.26 23.21
N ASP A 290 4.35 4.28 22.44
CA ASP A 290 3.60 3.72 21.31
C ASP A 290 2.25 3.16 21.73
N ALA A 291 2.25 2.30 22.75
CA ALA A 291 1.02 1.75 23.32
C ALA A 291 0.06 2.87 23.78
N THR A 292 0.59 3.95 24.35
CA THR A 292 -0.20 5.11 24.79
C THR A 292 -0.78 5.89 23.60
N LEU A 293 -0.03 6.01 22.50
CA LEU A 293 -0.49 6.68 21.28
C LEU A 293 -1.59 5.87 20.59
N ILE A 294 -1.45 4.54 20.52
CA ILE A 294 -2.51 3.64 20.05
C ILE A 294 -3.77 3.80 20.92
N GLN A 295 -3.63 3.79 22.25
CA GLN A 295 -4.76 4.00 23.17
C GLN A 295 -5.45 5.36 22.95
N LYS A 296 -4.68 6.44 22.79
CA LYS A 296 -5.22 7.77 22.47
C LYS A 296 -5.97 7.79 21.16
N TYR A 297 -5.45 7.12 20.13
CA TYR A 297 -6.11 6.99 18.84
C TYR A 297 -7.47 6.29 18.98
N ILE A 298 -7.52 5.17 19.71
CA ILE A 298 -8.75 4.40 19.94
C ILE A 298 -9.85 5.25 20.60
N VAL A 299 -9.48 6.14 21.54
CA VAL A 299 -10.44 7.01 22.23
C VAL A 299 -10.63 8.39 21.57
N GLY A 300 -10.03 8.64 20.40
CA GLY A 300 -10.18 9.89 19.65
C GLY A 300 -9.48 11.10 20.27
N LEU A 301 -8.35 10.91 20.96
CA LEU A 301 -7.54 11.95 21.58
C LEU A 301 -6.26 12.31 20.80
N SER A 302 -6.16 11.85 19.55
CA SER A 302 -5.04 12.06 18.62
C SER A 302 -5.17 13.35 17.80
#